data_AF-A0A529C511-F1
#
_entry.id   AF-A0A529C511-F1
#
_cell.length_a   1.000
_cell.length_b   1.000
_cell.length_c   1.000
_cell.angle_alpha   90.00
_cell.angle_beta   90.00
_cell.angle_gamma   90.00
#
_symmetry.space_group_name_H-M   'P 1'
#
loop_
_entity.id
_entity.type
_entity.pdbx_description
1 polymer ?
#
loop_
_entity_poly.entity_id
_entity_poly.type
_entity_poly.pdbx_seq_one_letter_code
_entity_poly.pdbx_strand_id
1 'polypeptide(L)'
;MFLLAKDTIKFSILVGFSAIFVDASIAHGLLWENDPYWTYWITKTFLITTVFLFGTAFLGIGIVPGLILTAVHTAILEIYYQWLAPVGLPQEPEWLDFNHLWVTGVPVHFLAILGGYLMALWLWRRNHSAFETERGETWRFVVYGLITAVIIVALDGIVSQAVLLRDFPGITFFVQRLLITFVFVCVWTAYAGFRPVGWAVGALMLALVWTTYSMYLGPRGLPLDQPYYSGYSDLWWLSFPGGFVSALIGWWIGVWLMNKRRMIGVAGIGVLAGLLGVPPDPAAAQSKGTDGLVATARASGEGLRVTGTDPFAMTSTVPMNGTIAIQTVEMGNRWSHVQNTDDVQVSAEFTAGDVRYAVKIDKPMPRHPLGSYTTWSGAVYEHEMHGNTGIGTSKLPKMRPEIALWGWAEVSRNGEVIARAAPAHLMVLTEGTIQGVMLEIDTEDKALTAEPDGYINVMWPKVDALEMPEQQERTRQIVGWMGIAGFVVLFGALTMLDRNNNVSRPKN
;
A
#
# COMPACT_ATOMS: atom_id res chain seq x y z
N MET A 1 19.31 10.85 -27.84
CA MET A 1 18.72 11.94 -28.65
C MET A 1 18.59 13.15 -27.75
N PHE A 2 19.12 14.30 -28.14
CA PHE A 2 18.94 15.53 -27.37
C PHE A 2 17.59 16.16 -27.68
N LEU A 3 16.96 16.72 -26.65
CA LEU A 3 15.68 17.40 -26.73
C LEU A 3 15.88 18.92 -26.66
N LEU A 4 14.92 19.67 -27.21
CA LEU A 4 14.84 21.11 -26.97
C LEU A 4 14.53 21.37 -25.49
N ALA A 5 14.92 22.53 -24.96
CA ALA A 5 14.74 22.84 -23.54
C ALA A 5 13.31 22.60 -23.02
N LYS A 6 12.30 23.07 -23.76
CA LYS A 6 10.88 22.86 -23.44
C LYS A 6 10.49 21.37 -23.38
N ASP A 7 11.07 20.58 -24.27
CA ASP A 7 10.77 19.16 -24.39
C ASP A 7 11.51 18.34 -23.34
N THR A 8 12.74 18.73 -22.99
CA THR A 8 13.47 18.19 -21.84
C THR A 8 12.65 18.35 -20.56
N ILE A 9 12.10 19.55 -20.30
CA ILE A 9 11.27 19.81 -19.12
C ILE A 9 10.02 18.91 -19.11
N LYS A 10 9.26 18.89 -20.21
CA LYS A 10 8.05 18.07 -20.31
C LYS A 10 8.33 16.58 -20.13
N PHE A 11 9.39 16.09 -20.76
CA PHE A 11 9.80 14.69 -20.67
C PHE A 11 10.18 14.33 -19.23
N SER A 12 10.98 15.15 -18.55
CA SER A 12 11.39 14.86 -17.18
C SER A 12 10.24 14.91 -16.17
N ILE A 13 9.27 15.81 -16.36
CA ILE A 13 8.03 15.80 -15.57
C ILE A 13 7.24 14.51 -15.82
N LEU A 14 7.13 14.09 -17.08
CA LEU A 14 6.48 12.83 -17.42
C LEU A 14 7.19 11.64 -16.76
N VAL A 15 8.53 11.62 -16.72
CA VAL A 15 9.31 10.58 -16.01
C VAL A 15 8.99 10.61 -14.52
N GLY A 16 8.99 11.78 -13.87
CA GLY A 16 8.67 11.92 -12.45
C GLY A 16 7.32 11.31 -12.08
N PHE A 17 6.25 11.71 -12.78
CA PHE A 17 4.91 11.16 -12.56
C PHE A 17 4.78 9.68 -12.93
N SER A 18 5.46 9.24 -13.99
CA SER A 18 5.43 7.84 -14.43
C SER A 18 6.13 6.93 -13.43
N ALA A 19 7.29 7.34 -12.92
CA ALA A 19 8.07 6.59 -11.96
C ALA A 19 7.39 6.53 -10.59
N ILE A 20 6.87 7.65 -10.08
CA ILE A 20 6.15 7.62 -8.80
C ILE A 20 4.86 6.80 -8.89
N PHE A 21 4.20 6.77 -10.06
CA PHE A 21 3.06 5.91 -10.28
C PHE A 21 3.43 4.42 -10.22
N VAL A 22 4.52 4.01 -10.89
CA VAL A 22 5.00 2.61 -10.84
C VAL A 22 5.43 2.22 -9.43
N ASP A 23 6.08 3.14 -8.74
CA ASP A 23 6.48 2.99 -7.35
C ASP A 23 5.27 2.80 -6.43
N ALA A 24 4.25 3.66 -6.52
CA ALA A 24 3.02 3.53 -5.74
C ALA A 24 2.22 2.27 -6.11
N SER A 25 2.05 1.99 -7.40
CA SER A 25 1.19 0.90 -7.87
C SER A 25 1.81 -0.48 -7.70
N ILE A 26 3.10 -0.64 -8.00
CA ILE A 26 3.74 -1.95 -8.06
C ILE A 26 4.69 -2.15 -6.89
N ALA A 27 5.63 -1.23 -6.64
CA ALA A 27 6.57 -1.41 -5.53
C ALA A 27 5.84 -1.39 -4.17
N HIS A 28 5.16 -0.30 -3.87
CA HIS A 28 4.37 -0.20 -2.66
C HIS A 28 3.08 -1.03 -2.75
N GLY A 29 2.35 -0.98 -3.87
CA GLY A 29 1.06 -1.64 -3.94
C GLY A 29 1.08 -3.16 -3.98
N LEU A 30 2.05 -3.76 -4.68
CA LEU A 30 2.09 -5.21 -4.89
C LEU A 30 3.13 -5.91 -4.00
N LEU A 31 4.21 -5.21 -3.61
CA LEU A 31 5.33 -5.79 -2.88
C LEU A 31 5.36 -5.41 -1.38
N TRP A 32 5.30 -4.12 -1.04
CA TRP A 32 5.53 -3.66 0.34
C TRP A 32 4.27 -3.35 1.15
N GLU A 33 3.14 -3.12 0.49
CA GLU A 33 1.83 -2.77 1.07
C GLU A 33 1.80 -1.59 2.06
N ASN A 34 2.86 -0.80 2.09
CA ASN A 34 2.95 0.41 2.90
C ASN A 34 2.55 1.66 2.11
N ASP A 35 1.98 2.62 2.81
CA ASP A 35 1.76 3.98 2.31
C ASP A 35 2.82 4.90 2.93
N PRO A 36 3.94 5.14 2.23
CA PRO A 36 4.89 6.15 2.67
C PRO A 36 4.19 7.51 2.58
N TYR A 37 4.19 8.27 3.67
CA TYR A 37 3.56 9.59 3.82
C TYR A 37 3.39 10.42 2.54
N TRP A 38 2.32 11.21 2.43
CA TRP A 38 2.13 12.13 1.28
C TRP A 38 3.35 13.03 0.98
N THR A 39 4.12 13.41 1.98
CA THR A 39 5.38 14.16 1.85
C THR A 39 6.46 13.36 1.10
N TYR A 40 6.54 12.05 1.31
CA TYR A 40 7.39 11.14 0.55
C TYR A 40 7.02 11.16 -0.93
N TRP A 41 5.73 10.96 -1.25
CA TRP A 41 5.27 10.90 -2.64
C TRP A 41 5.64 12.17 -3.42
N ILE A 42 5.43 13.32 -2.79
CA ILE A 42 5.77 14.63 -3.38
C ILE A 42 7.29 14.78 -3.53
N THR A 43 8.04 14.55 -2.46
CA THR A 43 9.50 14.77 -2.44
C THR A 43 10.21 13.85 -3.45
N LYS A 44 9.84 12.57 -3.48
CA LYS A 44 10.40 11.60 -4.43
C LYS A 44 10.07 11.97 -5.88
N THR A 45 8.86 12.47 -6.16
CA THR A 45 8.51 12.97 -7.50
C THR A 45 9.39 14.14 -7.94
N PHE A 46 9.65 15.11 -7.06
CA PHE A 46 10.55 16.23 -7.34
C PHE A 46 12.00 15.78 -7.53
N LEU A 47 12.47 14.84 -6.70
CA LEU A 47 13.82 14.28 -6.82
C LEU A 47 14.00 13.59 -8.18
N ILE A 48 13.09 12.68 -8.56
CA ILE A 48 13.10 11.99 -9.85
C ILE A 48 13.12 13.03 -10.98
N THR A 49 12.17 13.97 -10.97
CA THR A 49 12.06 15.00 -12.01
C THR A 49 13.35 15.80 -12.14
N THR A 50 13.98 16.18 -11.03
CA THR A 50 15.21 16.96 -11.00
C THR A 50 16.38 16.19 -11.61
N VAL A 51 16.62 14.95 -11.14
CA VAL A 51 17.71 14.11 -11.66
C VAL A 51 17.55 13.88 -13.16
N PHE A 52 16.33 13.56 -13.62
CA PHE A 52 16.08 13.32 -15.03
C PHE A 52 16.08 14.60 -15.88
N LEU A 53 15.73 15.77 -15.33
CA LEU A 53 15.86 17.07 -16.01
C LEU A 53 17.32 17.41 -16.31
N PHE A 54 18.17 17.41 -15.28
CA PHE A 54 19.60 17.66 -15.48
C PHE A 54 20.22 16.57 -16.35
N GLY A 55 19.97 15.31 -16.01
CA GLY A 55 20.51 14.16 -16.73
C GLY A 55 20.17 14.14 -18.21
N THR A 56 18.90 14.36 -18.55
CA THR A 56 18.46 14.37 -19.96
C THR A 56 19.04 15.56 -20.73
N ALA A 57 19.30 16.69 -20.08
CA ALA A 57 19.94 17.83 -20.73
C ALA A 57 21.37 17.50 -21.20
N PHE A 58 22.11 16.68 -20.45
CA PHE A 58 23.51 16.34 -20.75
C PHE A 58 23.70 15.01 -21.51
N LEU A 59 22.86 14.00 -21.24
CA LEU A 59 22.97 12.67 -21.83
C LEU A 59 21.95 12.41 -22.95
N GLY A 60 20.93 13.26 -23.05
CA GLY A 60 19.76 13.04 -23.91
C GLY A 60 18.84 11.92 -23.41
N ILE A 61 17.85 11.57 -24.23
CA ILE A 61 16.94 10.44 -23.96
C ILE A 61 17.35 9.18 -24.73
N GLY A 62 17.07 8.01 -24.15
CA GLY A 62 17.31 6.69 -24.71
C GLY A 62 17.41 5.62 -23.62
N ILE A 63 17.46 4.35 -24.00
CA ILE A 63 17.53 3.24 -23.02
C ILE A 63 18.80 3.35 -22.17
N VAL A 64 19.97 3.56 -22.79
CA VAL A 64 21.25 3.68 -22.07
C VAL A 64 21.30 4.92 -21.16
N PRO A 65 20.96 6.16 -21.63
CA PRO A 65 20.82 7.30 -20.73
C PRO A 65 19.83 7.02 -19.58
N GLY A 66 18.69 6.39 -19.86
CA GLY A 66 17.71 6.01 -18.84
C GLY A 66 18.28 5.13 -17.75
N LEU A 67 19.04 4.08 -18.10
CA LEU A 67 19.69 3.20 -17.15
C LEU A 67 20.68 3.95 -16.26
N ILE A 68 21.52 4.80 -16.84
CA ILE A 68 22.51 5.60 -16.10
C ILE A 68 21.79 6.55 -15.13
N LEU A 69 20.80 7.30 -15.60
CA LEU A 69 20.06 8.26 -14.78
C LEU A 69 19.26 7.59 -13.67
N THR A 70 18.73 6.39 -13.93
CA THR A 70 18.05 5.60 -12.90
C THR A 70 19.03 5.12 -11.84
N ALA A 71 20.23 4.65 -12.23
CA ALA A 71 21.27 4.25 -11.28
C ALA A 71 21.71 5.42 -10.40
N VAL A 72 21.94 6.59 -11.02
CA VAL A 72 22.30 7.83 -10.29
C VAL A 72 21.19 8.24 -9.33
N HIS A 73 19.93 8.26 -9.79
CA HIS A 73 18.80 8.59 -8.92
C HIS A 73 18.72 7.62 -7.74
N THR A 74 18.80 6.32 -7.99
CA THR A 74 18.72 5.30 -6.96
C THR A 74 19.84 5.50 -5.93
N ALA A 75 21.08 5.71 -6.38
CA ALA A 75 22.19 6.01 -5.47
C ALA A 75 21.95 7.27 -4.62
N ILE A 76 21.41 8.34 -5.20
CA ILE A 76 21.06 9.57 -4.45
C ILE A 76 19.97 9.28 -3.42
N LEU A 77 18.92 8.55 -3.80
CA LEU A 77 17.81 8.20 -2.94
C LEU A 77 18.28 7.38 -1.72
N GLU A 78 19.14 6.39 -1.94
CA GLU A 78 19.65 5.54 -0.87
C GLU A 78 20.62 6.30 0.05
N ILE A 79 21.49 7.15 -0.49
CA ILE A 79 22.34 8.04 0.33
C ILE A 79 21.46 8.98 1.16
N TYR A 80 20.40 9.51 0.56
CA TYR A 80 19.46 10.39 1.24
C TYR A 80 18.78 9.67 2.42
N TYR A 81 18.28 8.44 2.22
CA TYR A 81 17.66 7.65 3.29
C TYR A 81 18.63 7.26 4.41
N GLN A 82 19.86 6.89 4.06
CA GLN A 82 20.81 6.36 5.04
C GLN A 82 21.52 7.45 5.85
N TRP A 83 21.80 8.61 5.26
CA TRP A 83 22.76 9.56 5.85
C TRP A 83 22.22 10.97 6.03
N LEU A 84 21.17 11.35 5.30
CA LEU A 84 20.72 12.75 5.20
C LEU A 84 19.27 12.94 5.64
N ALA A 85 18.65 12.03 6.37
CA ALA A 85 17.30 12.23 6.89
C ALA A 85 17.28 13.38 7.92
N PRO A 86 17.00 14.63 7.49
CA PRO A 86 15.93 15.36 8.15
C PRO A 86 15.16 16.27 7.17
N VAL A 87 13.96 15.82 6.76
CA VAL A 87 12.76 16.67 6.62
C VAL A 87 11.55 15.76 6.90
N GLY A 88 11.04 15.77 8.14
CA GLY A 88 9.75 15.14 8.47
C GLY A 88 9.73 13.60 8.59
N LEU A 89 10.88 12.95 8.74
CA LEU A 89 10.98 11.54 9.11
C LEU A 89 11.87 11.40 10.36
N PRO A 90 11.58 10.46 11.28
CA PRO A 90 12.41 10.16 12.44
C PRO A 90 13.86 9.81 12.04
N GLN A 91 14.81 10.04 12.95
CA GLN A 91 16.26 10.04 12.70
C GLN A 91 16.86 8.70 12.24
N GLU A 92 16.09 7.62 12.31
CA GLU A 92 16.28 6.41 11.50
C GLU A 92 14.97 6.19 10.75
N PRO A 93 14.96 5.91 9.43
CA PRO A 93 13.72 5.48 8.79
C PRO A 93 13.27 4.19 9.49
N GLU A 94 12.28 4.31 10.39
CA GLU A 94 11.54 3.29 11.20
C GLU A 94 10.91 2.15 10.35
N TRP A 95 11.36 1.95 9.12
CA TRP A 95 10.78 1.09 8.10
C TRP A 95 11.83 0.43 7.19
N LEU A 96 13.14 0.69 7.38
CA LEU A 96 14.21 0.11 6.56
C LEU A 96 15.28 -0.55 7.44
N ASP A 97 15.04 -1.82 7.79
CA ASP A 97 16.13 -2.73 8.16
C ASP A 97 17.20 -2.66 7.05
N PHE A 98 18.47 -2.48 7.42
CA PHE A 98 19.58 -2.34 6.47
C PHE A 98 19.63 -3.48 5.45
N ASN A 99 19.27 -4.70 5.86
CA ASN A 99 19.17 -5.85 4.95
C ASN A 99 18.00 -5.70 3.98
N HIS A 100 16.84 -5.28 4.47
CA HIS A 100 15.65 -5.01 3.64
C HIS A 100 15.91 -3.90 2.62
N LEU A 101 16.65 -2.85 3.00
CA LEU A 101 17.02 -1.75 2.13
C LEU A 101 17.88 -2.22 0.93
N TRP A 102 18.91 -3.04 1.15
CA TRP A 102 19.80 -3.46 0.06
C TRP A 102 19.28 -4.65 -0.76
N VAL A 103 18.54 -5.57 -0.15
CA VAL A 103 18.03 -6.77 -0.82
C VAL A 103 16.73 -6.50 -1.57
N THR A 104 15.84 -5.68 -1.00
CA THR A 104 14.55 -5.37 -1.62
C THR A 104 14.41 -3.90 -1.99
N GLY A 105 14.83 -2.96 -1.14
CA GLY A 105 14.73 -1.52 -1.39
C GLY A 105 15.41 -1.07 -2.68
N VAL A 106 16.74 -1.18 -2.75
CA VAL A 106 17.54 -0.69 -3.89
C VAL A 106 17.10 -1.28 -5.22
N PRO A 107 16.96 -2.61 -5.39
CA PRO A 107 16.63 -3.14 -6.70
C PRO A 107 15.17 -2.84 -7.08
N VAL A 108 14.24 -2.79 -6.13
CA VAL A 108 12.84 -2.42 -6.40
C VAL A 108 12.73 -0.95 -6.78
N HIS A 109 13.37 -0.04 -6.04
CA HIS A 109 13.43 1.38 -6.38
C HIS A 109 14.00 1.58 -7.79
N PHE A 110 15.14 0.94 -8.09
CA PHE A 110 15.76 1.00 -9.41
C PHE A 110 14.78 0.54 -10.50
N LEU A 111 14.13 -0.61 -10.32
CA LEU A 111 13.20 -1.15 -11.32
C LEU A 111 11.93 -0.29 -11.46
N ALA A 112 11.42 0.29 -10.37
CA ALA A 112 10.23 1.15 -10.41
C ALA A 112 10.51 2.43 -11.21
N ILE A 113 11.65 3.08 -10.91
CA ILE A 113 12.09 4.28 -11.62
C ILE A 113 12.40 3.97 -13.08
N LEU A 114 13.08 2.84 -13.34
CA LEU A 114 13.38 2.42 -14.71
C LEU A 114 12.10 2.13 -15.48
N GLY A 115 11.14 1.43 -14.88
CA GLY A 115 9.83 1.14 -15.46
C GLY A 115 9.09 2.42 -15.82
N GLY A 116 9.02 3.37 -14.90
CA GLY A 116 8.43 4.70 -15.15
C GLY A 116 9.15 5.47 -16.24
N TYR A 117 10.48 5.46 -16.27
CA TYR A 117 11.26 6.07 -17.35
C TYR A 117 10.96 5.43 -18.71
N LEU A 118 10.93 4.09 -18.78
CA LEU A 118 10.65 3.37 -20.03
C LEU A 118 9.23 3.63 -20.52
N MET A 119 8.25 3.72 -19.61
CA MET A 119 6.90 4.15 -19.92
C MET A 119 6.87 5.56 -20.49
N ALA A 120 7.52 6.52 -19.82
CA ALA A 120 7.62 7.89 -20.29
C ALA A 120 8.30 7.98 -21.65
N LEU A 121 9.39 7.23 -21.87
CA LEU A 121 10.13 7.17 -23.13
C LEU A 121 9.27 6.58 -24.26
N TRP A 122 8.49 5.55 -23.97
CA TRP A 122 7.57 4.96 -24.93
C TRP A 122 6.47 5.96 -25.33
N LEU A 123 5.80 6.56 -24.35
CA LEU A 123 4.77 7.59 -24.59
C LEU A 123 5.35 8.77 -25.38
N TRP A 124 6.54 9.24 -25.02
CA TRP A 124 7.23 10.34 -25.70
C TRP A 124 7.46 10.06 -27.19
N ARG A 125 7.89 8.84 -27.52
CA ARG A 125 8.14 8.42 -28.92
C ARG A 125 6.86 8.33 -29.76
N ARG A 126 5.70 8.10 -29.13
CA ARG A 126 4.40 8.00 -29.81
C ARG A 126 3.68 9.33 -29.97
N ASN A 127 3.83 10.23 -28.98
CA ASN A 127 3.16 11.52 -28.89
C ASN A 127 3.32 12.40 -30.14
N HIS A 128 4.37 12.20 -30.94
CA HIS A 128 4.61 12.98 -32.16
C HIS A 128 3.70 12.65 -33.35
N SER A 129 2.99 11.51 -33.38
CA SER A 129 2.25 11.10 -34.59
C SER A 129 0.73 11.23 -34.52
N ALA A 130 0.13 11.38 -33.33
CA ALA A 130 -1.33 11.38 -33.16
C ALA A 130 -1.97 12.78 -33.33
N PHE A 131 -1.28 13.84 -32.93
CA PHE A 131 -1.80 15.22 -33.04
C PHE A 131 -1.92 15.74 -34.48
N GLU A 132 -1.19 15.14 -35.43
CA GLU A 132 -1.24 15.56 -36.83
C GLU A 132 -2.37 14.90 -37.62
N THR A 133 -2.87 13.74 -37.18
CA THR A 133 -3.85 12.96 -37.97
C THR A 133 -5.31 13.30 -37.70
N GLU A 134 -5.62 14.00 -36.60
CA GLU A 134 -6.97 14.47 -36.32
C GLU A 134 -6.98 15.94 -35.89
N ARG A 135 -7.04 16.84 -36.88
CA ARG A 135 -7.76 18.13 -36.72
C ARG A 135 -9.28 17.87 -36.56
N GLY A 136 -9.65 16.88 -35.76
CA GLY A 136 -11.01 16.59 -35.37
C GLY A 136 -11.48 17.64 -34.36
N GLU A 137 -12.76 17.99 -34.41
CA GLU A 137 -13.36 18.92 -33.46
C GLU A 137 -13.16 18.41 -32.02
N THR A 138 -12.45 19.16 -31.17
CA THR A 138 -12.07 18.80 -29.79
C THR A 138 -13.23 18.23 -28.97
N TRP A 139 -14.46 18.71 -29.20
CA TRP A 139 -15.65 18.21 -28.51
C TRP A 139 -15.91 16.72 -28.77
N ARG A 140 -15.62 16.20 -29.96
CA ARG A 140 -15.84 14.79 -30.32
C ARG A 140 -14.89 13.88 -29.57
N PHE A 141 -13.64 14.32 -29.41
CA PHE A 141 -12.65 13.61 -28.62
C PHE A 141 -13.09 13.50 -27.16
N VAL A 142 -13.60 14.61 -26.60
CA VAL A 142 -14.13 14.65 -25.23
C VAL A 142 -15.36 13.74 -25.07
N VAL A 143 -16.32 13.80 -26.01
CA VAL A 143 -17.52 12.94 -25.97
C VAL A 143 -17.15 11.47 -26.10
N TYR A 144 -16.21 11.13 -26.98
CA TYR A 144 -15.65 9.78 -27.08
C TYR A 144 -15.06 9.32 -25.73
N GLY A 145 -14.23 10.16 -25.11
CA GLY A 145 -13.61 9.86 -23.83
C GLY A 145 -14.65 9.60 -22.74
N LEU A 146 -15.70 10.42 -22.69
CA LEU A 146 -16.80 10.25 -21.74
C LEU A 146 -17.56 8.93 -21.98
N ILE A 147 -18.03 8.67 -23.19
CA ILE A 147 -18.79 7.45 -23.53
C ILE A 147 -17.96 6.20 -23.23
N THR A 148 -16.69 6.20 -23.63
CA THR A 148 -15.77 5.09 -23.37
C THR A 148 -15.60 4.88 -21.87
N ALA A 149 -15.44 5.95 -21.09
CA ALA A 149 -15.32 5.87 -19.65
C ALA A 149 -16.59 5.30 -19.00
N VAL A 150 -17.78 5.73 -19.43
CA VAL A 150 -19.04 5.20 -18.88
C VAL A 150 -19.17 3.70 -19.18
N ILE A 151 -18.84 3.25 -20.40
CA ILE A 151 -18.87 1.82 -20.77
C ILE A 151 -17.91 1.03 -19.89
N ILE A 152 -16.67 1.51 -19.71
CA ILE A 152 -15.66 0.84 -18.89
C ILE A 152 -16.13 0.71 -17.43
N VAL A 153 -16.67 1.78 -16.85
CA VAL A 153 -17.18 1.78 -15.46
C VAL A 153 -18.40 0.86 -15.30
N ALA A 154 -19.31 0.85 -16.27
CA ALA A 154 -20.47 -0.04 -16.24
C ALA A 154 -20.04 -1.52 -16.31
N LEU A 155 -19.07 -1.85 -17.17
CA LEU A 155 -18.50 -3.19 -17.24
C LEU A 155 -17.78 -3.57 -15.94
N ASP A 156 -17.05 -2.63 -15.32
CA ASP A 156 -16.41 -2.87 -14.02
C ASP A 156 -17.43 -3.14 -12.91
N GLY A 157 -18.55 -2.43 -12.91
CA GLY A 157 -19.68 -2.71 -12.01
C GLY A 157 -20.25 -4.12 -12.15
N ILE A 158 -20.29 -4.66 -13.37
CA ILE A 158 -20.79 -6.01 -13.63
C ILE A 158 -19.71 -7.06 -13.32
N VAL A 159 -18.54 -6.94 -13.95
CA VAL A 159 -17.49 -7.95 -13.91
C VAL A 159 -16.80 -7.95 -12.55
N SER A 160 -16.22 -6.82 -12.15
CA SER A 160 -15.42 -6.74 -10.93
C SER A 160 -16.31 -6.73 -9.69
N GLN A 161 -17.31 -5.85 -9.65
CA GLN A 161 -18.10 -5.64 -8.42
C GLN A 161 -19.16 -6.73 -8.24
N ALA A 162 -20.04 -6.96 -9.23
CA ALA A 162 -21.14 -7.90 -9.07
C ALA A 162 -20.73 -9.39 -9.21
N VAL A 163 -19.83 -9.73 -10.15
CA VAL A 163 -19.46 -11.14 -10.41
C VAL A 163 -18.30 -11.61 -9.54
N LEU A 164 -17.18 -10.87 -9.51
CA LEU A 164 -15.97 -11.30 -8.80
C LEU A 164 -16.06 -11.03 -7.30
N LEU A 165 -16.32 -9.77 -6.90
CA LEU A 165 -16.39 -9.38 -5.48
C LEU A 165 -17.74 -9.66 -4.83
N ARG A 166 -18.80 -9.79 -5.65
CA ARG A 166 -20.19 -9.96 -5.19
C ARG A 166 -20.60 -8.90 -4.17
N ASP A 167 -20.18 -7.67 -4.41
CA ASP A 167 -20.35 -6.56 -3.50
C ASP A 167 -20.80 -5.30 -4.26
N PHE A 168 -21.58 -4.45 -3.57
CA PHE A 168 -21.93 -3.14 -4.06
C PHE A 168 -21.08 -2.08 -3.34
N PRO A 169 -20.05 -1.50 -4.00
CA PRO A 169 -19.11 -0.59 -3.35
C PRO A 169 -19.70 0.79 -3.01
N GLY A 170 -20.97 1.04 -3.37
CA GLY A 170 -21.61 2.33 -3.17
C GLY A 170 -21.52 3.27 -4.38
N ILE A 171 -22.43 4.25 -4.44
CA ILE A 171 -22.53 5.20 -5.56
C ILE A 171 -21.29 6.10 -5.63
N THR A 172 -20.73 6.50 -4.48
CA THR A 172 -19.55 7.35 -4.41
C THR A 172 -18.36 6.72 -5.13
N PHE A 173 -18.17 5.41 -4.99
CA PHE A 173 -17.13 4.65 -5.67
C PHE A 173 -17.24 4.76 -7.20
N PHE A 174 -18.44 4.58 -7.76
CA PHE A 174 -18.65 4.65 -9.21
C PHE A 174 -18.47 6.07 -9.75
N VAL A 175 -18.85 7.10 -8.99
CA VAL A 175 -18.60 8.51 -9.37
C VAL A 175 -17.10 8.79 -9.42
N GLN A 176 -16.35 8.37 -8.40
CA GLN A 176 -14.90 8.53 -8.37
C GLN A 176 -14.22 7.76 -9.52
N ARG A 177 -14.61 6.51 -9.75
CA ARG A 177 -14.09 5.72 -10.88
C ARG A 177 -14.37 6.39 -12.21
N LEU A 178 -15.57 6.93 -12.43
CA LEU A 178 -15.90 7.63 -13.67
C LEU A 178 -15.04 8.87 -13.90
N LEU A 179 -14.82 9.69 -12.87
CA LEU A 179 -13.96 10.88 -12.97
C LEU A 179 -12.52 10.50 -13.34
N ILE A 180 -11.96 9.49 -12.67
CA ILE A 180 -10.62 8.98 -12.94
C ILE A 180 -10.52 8.43 -14.36
N THR A 181 -11.45 7.54 -14.73
CA THR A 181 -11.46 6.88 -16.04
C THR A 181 -11.61 7.88 -17.17
N PHE A 182 -12.50 8.87 -17.04
CA PHE A 182 -12.69 9.88 -18.08
C PHE A 182 -11.41 10.67 -18.37
N VAL A 183 -10.78 11.21 -17.32
CA VAL A 183 -9.52 11.97 -17.46
C VAL A 183 -8.42 11.06 -18.01
N PHE A 184 -8.29 9.85 -17.46
CA PHE A 184 -7.29 8.88 -17.89
C PHE A 184 -7.45 8.51 -19.37
N VAL A 185 -8.66 8.14 -19.81
CA VAL A 185 -8.94 7.78 -21.21
C VAL A 185 -8.57 8.92 -22.14
N CYS A 186 -8.92 10.16 -21.81
CA CYS A 186 -8.58 11.32 -22.64
C CYS A 186 -7.05 11.52 -22.72
N VAL A 187 -6.36 11.56 -21.57
CA VAL A 187 -4.91 11.76 -21.53
C VAL A 187 -4.20 10.61 -22.25
N TRP A 188 -4.50 9.37 -21.87
CA TRP A 188 -3.84 8.19 -22.43
C TRP A 188 -4.02 8.09 -23.94
N THR A 189 -5.24 8.30 -24.44
CA THR A 189 -5.53 8.27 -25.87
C THR A 189 -4.76 9.37 -26.61
N ALA A 190 -4.62 10.57 -26.03
CA ALA A 190 -3.87 11.65 -26.65
C ALA A 190 -2.37 11.33 -26.80
N TYR A 191 -1.78 10.61 -25.84
CA TYR A 191 -0.34 10.26 -25.88
C TYR A 191 -0.05 8.93 -26.62
N ALA A 192 -0.81 7.88 -26.33
CA ALA A 192 -0.54 6.52 -26.82
C ALA A 192 -1.26 6.19 -28.16
N GLY A 193 -2.34 6.92 -28.45
CA GLY A 193 -3.18 6.76 -29.64
C GLY A 193 -4.19 5.60 -29.56
N PHE A 194 -5.03 5.49 -30.58
CA PHE A 194 -6.16 4.53 -30.67
C PHE A 194 -5.81 3.14 -31.22
N ARG A 195 -4.54 2.89 -31.55
CA ARG A 195 -4.11 1.60 -32.11
C ARG A 195 -4.24 0.48 -31.06
N PRO A 196 -4.33 -0.80 -31.47
CA PRO A 196 -4.43 -1.96 -30.57
C PRO A 196 -3.51 -1.92 -29.36
N VAL A 197 -2.22 -1.63 -29.57
CA VAL A 197 -1.24 -1.50 -28.49
C VAL A 197 -1.57 -0.35 -27.54
N GLY A 198 -2.06 0.78 -28.05
CA GLY A 198 -2.39 1.95 -27.26
C GLY A 198 -3.53 1.69 -26.28
N TRP A 199 -4.65 1.15 -26.74
CA TRP A 199 -5.78 0.88 -25.84
C TRP A 199 -5.58 -0.38 -24.98
N ALA A 200 -4.85 -1.40 -25.44
CA ALA A 200 -4.53 -2.57 -24.61
C ALA A 200 -3.62 -2.21 -23.42
N VAL A 201 -2.55 -1.44 -23.66
CA VAL A 201 -1.70 -0.92 -22.59
C VAL A 201 -2.48 0.11 -21.75
N GLY A 202 -3.36 0.90 -22.37
CA GLY A 202 -4.24 1.82 -21.64
C GLY A 202 -5.18 1.12 -20.65
N ALA A 203 -5.74 -0.03 -21.02
CA ALA A 203 -6.55 -0.84 -20.14
C ALA A 203 -5.75 -1.37 -18.94
N LEU A 204 -4.52 -1.85 -19.18
CA LEU A 204 -3.61 -2.28 -18.10
C LEU A 204 -3.31 -1.13 -17.13
N MET A 205 -2.96 0.03 -17.68
CA MET A 205 -2.60 1.20 -16.88
C MET A 205 -3.80 1.78 -16.12
N LEU A 206 -5.00 1.80 -16.72
CA LEU A 206 -6.21 2.20 -16.02
C LEU A 206 -6.55 1.25 -14.86
N ALA A 207 -6.40 -0.07 -15.07
CA ALA A 207 -6.61 -1.05 -14.01
C ALA A 207 -5.63 -0.85 -12.85
N LEU A 208 -4.35 -0.56 -13.15
CA LEU A 208 -3.37 -0.17 -12.13
C LEU A 208 -3.78 1.11 -11.41
N VAL A 209 -4.19 2.18 -12.13
CA VAL A 209 -4.66 3.45 -11.52
C VAL A 209 -5.81 3.21 -10.55
N TRP A 210 -6.81 2.43 -10.96
CA TRP A 210 -7.94 2.09 -10.11
C TRP A 210 -7.53 1.26 -8.89
N THR A 211 -6.62 0.30 -9.05
CA THR A 211 -6.13 -0.55 -7.95
C THR A 211 -5.36 0.30 -6.94
N THR A 212 -4.43 1.13 -7.40
CA THR A 212 -3.65 2.07 -6.57
C THR A 212 -4.55 3.08 -5.87
N TYR A 213 -5.55 3.64 -6.56
CA TYR A 213 -6.51 4.53 -5.92
C TYR A 213 -7.32 3.81 -4.84
N SER A 214 -7.78 2.59 -5.11
CA SER A 214 -8.56 1.79 -4.15
C SER A 214 -7.72 1.38 -2.92
N MET A 215 -6.42 1.19 -3.11
CA MET A 215 -5.48 0.88 -2.03
C MET A 215 -5.33 2.06 -1.05
N TYR A 216 -5.13 3.27 -1.55
CA TYR A 216 -4.77 4.42 -0.71
C TYR A 216 -5.93 5.35 -0.35
N LEU A 217 -6.89 5.54 -1.27
CA LEU A 217 -7.84 6.65 -1.22
C LEU A 217 -9.29 6.28 -1.56
N GLY A 218 -9.58 5.05 -1.97
CA GLY A 218 -10.89 4.66 -2.52
C GLY A 218 -11.75 3.87 -1.53
N PRO A 219 -12.45 4.52 -0.58
CA PRO A 219 -13.35 3.85 0.33
C PRO A 219 -14.56 3.27 -0.41
N ARG A 220 -15.07 2.16 0.10
CA ARG A 220 -16.28 1.46 -0.33
C ARG A 220 -17.39 1.63 0.70
N GLY A 221 -18.63 1.38 0.31
CA GLY A 221 -19.83 1.46 1.16
C GLY A 221 -20.51 2.83 1.18
N LEU A 222 -19.81 3.90 0.77
CA LEU A 222 -20.37 5.25 0.81
C LEU A 222 -21.45 5.49 -0.27
N PRO A 223 -22.51 6.26 0.05
CA PRO A 223 -22.73 7.02 1.28
C PRO A 223 -23.56 6.28 2.35
N LEU A 224 -23.92 5.01 2.14
CA LEU A 224 -24.93 4.32 2.95
C LEU A 224 -24.33 3.53 4.13
N ASP A 225 -23.11 3.03 3.97
CA ASP A 225 -22.39 2.26 4.98
C ASP A 225 -21.20 3.04 5.56
N GLN A 226 -20.67 2.55 6.69
CA GLN A 226 -19.34 2.95 7.17
C GLN A 226 -18.29 2.65 6.08
N PRO A 227 -17.36 3.59 5.82
CA PRO A 227 -16.35 3.39 4.80
C PRO A 227 -15.44 2.21 5.18
N TYR A 228 -15.15 1.36 4.21
CA TYR A 228 -14.18 0.27 4.34
C TYR A 228 -13.29 0.19 3.10
N TYR A 229 -12.16 -0.49 3.21
CA TYR A 229 -11.14 -0.59 2.16
C TYR A 229 -10.90 -2.04 1.78
N SER A 230 -10.55 -2.29 0.51
CA SER A 230 -10.25 -3.64 0.02
C SER A 230 -8.89 -4.13 0.54
N GLY A 231 -8.83 -5.40 0.93
CA GLY A 231 -7.59 -6.10 1.26
C GLY A 231 -6.75 -6.45 0.03
N TYR A 232 -5.55 -7.01 0.25
CA TYR A 232 -4.62 -7.34 -0.84
C TYR A 232 -5.23 -8.24 -1.92
N SER A 233 -5.93 -9.31 -1.49
CA SER A 233 -6.52 -10.29 -2.42
C SER A 233 -7.63 -9.67 -3.25
N ASP A 234 -8.57 -8.96 -2.61
CA ASP A 234 -9.63 -8.22 -3.30
C ASP A 234 -9.08 -7.23 -4.31
N LEU A 235 -7.98 -6.55 -4.00
CA LEU A 235 -7.33 -5.60 -4.90
C LEU A 235 -6.68 -6.31 -6.07
N TRP A 236 -5.78 -7.26 -5.83
CA TRP A 236 -4.88 -7.79 -6.86
C TRP A 236 -5.40 -9.03 -7.58
N TRP A 237 -6.19 -9.87 -6.92
CA TRP A 237 -6.73 -11.10 -7.51
C TRP A 237 -8.13 -10.96 -8.07
N LEU A 238 -8.90 -9.96 -7.62
CA LEU A 238 -10.29 -9.74 -8.06
C LEU A 238 -10.45 -8.41 -8.79
N SER A 239 -10.17 -7.28 -8.12
CA SER A 239 -10.41 -5.94 -8.66
C SER A 239 -9.51 -5.58 -9.83
N PHE A 240 -8.22 -5.89 -9.75
CA PHE A 240 -7.25 -5.63 -10.82
C PHE A 240 -7.58 -6.41 -12.10
N PRO A 241 -7.72 -7.75 -12.10
CA PRO A 241 -8.05 -8.49 -13.32
C PRO A 241 -9.45 -8.17 -13.84
N GLY A 242 -10.45 -8.02 -12.95
CA GLY A 242 -11.79 -7.58 -13.34
C GLY A 242 -11.78 -6.21 -14.00
N GLY A 243 -11.08 -5.25 -13.40
CA GLY A 243 -10.91 -3.90 -13.92
C GLY A 243 -10.16 -3.88 -15.25
N PHE A 244 -9.12 -4.71 -15.40
CA PHE A 244 -8.37 -4.85 -16.64
C PHE A 244 -9.25 -5.40 -17.77
N VAL A 245 -9.98 -6.49 -17.55
CA VAL A 245 -10.90 -7.07 -18.53
C VAL A 245 -12.00 -6.07 -18.91
N SER A 246 -12.56 -5.37 -17.93
CA SER A 246 -13.59 -4.35 -18.13
C SER A 246 -13.06 -3.18 -18.96
N ALA A 247 -11.86 -2.69 -18.65
CA ALA A 247 -11.20 -1.64 -19.41
C ALA A 247 -10.87 -2.11 -20.84
N LEU A 248 -10.38 -3.33 -21.01
CA LEU A 248 -10.01 -3.89 -22.32
C LEU A 248 -11.23 -3.98 -23.25
N ILE A 249 -12.33 -4.55 -22.77
CA ILE A 249 -13.58 -4.69 -23.51
C ILE A 249 -14.21 -3.30 -23.75
N GLY A 250 -14.30 -2.47 -22.71
CA GLY A 250 -14.95 -1.18 -22.80
C GLY A 250 -14.24 -0.22 -23.74
N TRP A 251 -12.90 -0.21 -23.74
CA TRP A 251 -12.11 0.60 -24.67
C TRP A 251 -12.22 0.08 -26.11
N TRP A 252 -12.27 -1.24 -26.31
CA TRP A 252 -12.53 -1.84 -27.62
C TRP A 252 -13.89 -1.42 -28.18
N ILE A 253 -14.96 -1.46 -27.36
CA ILE A 253 -16.30 -0.97 -27.73
C ILE A 253 -16.24 0.53 -28.04
N GLY A 254 -15.54 1.33 -27.21
CA GLY A 254 -15.35 2.76 -27.44
C GLY A 254 -14.73 3.06 -28.81
N VAL A 255 -13.60 2.40 -29.14
CA VAL A 255 -12.92 2.55 -30.44
C VAL A 255 -13.83 2.11 -31.59
N TRP A 256 -14.58 1.02 -31.41
CA TRP A 256 -15.55 0.56 -32.41
C TRP A 256 -16.66 1.58 -32.67
N LEU A 257 -17.21 2.19 -31.61
CA LEU A 257 -18.23 3.24 -31.70
C LEU A 257 -17.69 4.50 -32.40
N MET A 258 -16.46 4.89 -32.11
CA MET A 258 -15.79 6.02 -32.75
C MET A 258 -15.69 5.84 -34.27
N ASN A 259 -15.36 4.62 -34.71
CA ASN A 259 -15.30 4.27 -36.13
C ASN A 259 -16.70 4.23 -36.78
N LYS A 260 -17.76 3.95 -36.02
CA LYS A 260 -19.17 3.90 -36.50
C LYS A 260 -19.97 5.15 -36.09
N ARG A 261 -19.56 6.30 -36.63
CA ARG A 261 -20.04 7.68 -36.34
C ARG A 261 -21.56 7.90 -36.20
N ARG A 262 -22.42 7.07 -36.80
CA ARG A 262 -23.90 7.19 -36.72
C ARG A 262 -24.52 6.59 -35.44
N MET A 263 -23.76 5.82 -34.66
CA MET A 263 -24.28 5.06 -33.50
C MET A 263 -24.10 5.78 -32.15
N ILE A 264 -23.40 6.92 -32.12
CA ILE A 264 -23.05 7.65 -30.90
C ILE A 264 -24.30 8.13 -30.14
N GLY A 265 -25.35 8.54 -30.86
CA GLY A 265 -26.61 8.99 -30.26
C GLY A 265 -27.46 7.89 -29.60
N VAL A 266 -27.28 6.62 -30.00
CA VAL A 266 -28.05 5.47 -29.47
C VAL A 266 -27.34 4.82 -28.27
N ALA A 267 -26.00 4.84 -28.26
CA ALA A 267 -25.19 4.28 -27.18
C ALA A 267 -25.37 5.02 -25.84
N GLY A 268 -25.60 6.34 -25.85
CA GLY A 268 -25.77 7.14 -24.64
C GLY A 268 -26.98 6.73 -23.76
N ILE A 269 -28.06 6.22 -24.38
CA ILE A 269 -29.28 5.81 -23.66
C ILE A 269 -29.14 4.40 -23.06
N GLY A 270 -28.48 3.48 -23.78
CA GLY A 270 -28.27 2.11 -23.30
C GLY A 270 -27.33 2.00 -22.10
N VAL A 271 -26.32 2.88 -22.03
CA VAL A 271 -25.33 2.87 -20.95
C VAL A 271 -25.90 3.50 -19.65
N LEU A 272 -26.75 4.51 -19.76
CA LEU A 272 -27.46 5.09 -18.61
C LEU A 272 -28.40 4.06 -17.94
N ALA A 273 -29.03 3.19 -18.74
CA ALA A 273 -29.88 2.11 -18.25
C ALA A 273 -29.07 0.99 -17.56
N GLY A 274 -27.83 0.74 -17.98
CA GLY A 274 -26.93 -0.24 -17.35
C GLY A 274 -26.42 0.20 -15.97
N LEU A 275 -26.13 1.50 -15.80
CA LEU A 275 -25.70 2.08 -14.50
C LEU A 275 -26.83 2.10 -13.46
N LEU A 276 -28.10 2.13 -13.89
CA LEU A 276 -29.27 2.07 -13.01
C LEU A 276 -29.76 0.64 -12.72
N GLY A 277 -29.21 -0.37 -13.41
CA GLY A 277 -29.67 -1.75 -13.38
C GLY A 277 -28.87 -2.70 -12.49
N VAL A 278 -27.83 -2.23 -11.80
CA VAL A 278 -27.10 -3.05 -10.82
C VAL A 278 -27.96 -3.17 -9.56
N PRO A 279 -28.43 -4.37 -9.20
CA PRO A 279 -29.27 -4.53 -8.02
C PRO A 279 -28.51 -4.06 -6.77
N PRO A 280 -29.15 -3.29 -5.88
CA PRO A 280 -28.49 -2.68 -4.72
C PRO A 280 -28.06 -3.68 -3.64
N ASP A 281 -28.39 -4.97 -3.78
CA ASP A 281 -28.13 -5.97 -2.74
C ASP A 281 -27.76 -7.33 -3.35
N PRO A 282 -26.46 -7.63 -3.54
CA PRO A 282 -26.03 -9.00 -3.72
C PRO A 282 -26.25 -9.75 -2.40
N ALA A 283 -27.26 -10.63 -2.37
CA ALA A 283 -27.64 -11.47 -1.21
C ALA A 283 -26.53 -12.44 -0.70
N ALA A 284 -25.31 -12.31 -1.22
CA ALA A 284 -24.13 -13.06 -0.85
C ALA A 284 -22.91 -12.12 -0.89
N ALA A 285 -22.93 -11.05 -0.10
CA ALA A 285 -21.73 -10.28 0.17
C ALA A 285 -20.69 -11.23 0.80
N GLN A 286 -19.56 -11.38 0.14
CA GLN A 286 -18.40 -12.07 0.71
C GLN A 286 -18.03 -11.35 2.02
N SER A 287 -17.54 -12.08 3.02
CA SER A 287 -17.20 -11.51 4.33
C SER A 287 -16.38 -10.23 4.14
N LYS A 288 -16.93 -9.09 4.58
CA LYS A 288 -16.23 -7.79 4.64
C LYS A 288 -14.99 -8.01 5.51
N GLY A 289 -13.86 -8.26 4.88
CA GLY A 289 -12.69 -8.79 5.52
C GLY A 289 -11.48 -8.50 4.66
N THR A 290 -10.52 -7.85 5.29
CA THR A 290 -9.23 -7.47 4.75
C THR A 290 -8.30 -8.66 4.92
N ASP A 291 -7.89 -9.29 3.82
CA ASP A 291 -6.88 -10.36 3.80
C ASP A 291 -5.48 -9.83 4.18
N GLY A 292 -5.34 -9.35 5.42
CA GLY A 292 -4.08 -8.92 6.03
C GLY A 292 -3.18 -10.11 6.38
N LEU A 293 -1.94 -9.80 6.76
CA LEU A 293 -0.99 -10.79 7.26
C LEU A 293 -1.43 -11.23 8.65
N VAL A 294 -1.74 -12.52 8.81
CA VAL A 294 -2.23 -13.07 10.08
C VAL A 294 -1.10 -13.73 10.84
N ALA A 295 -0.89 -13.31 12.08
CA ALA A 295 0.02 -13.98 13.01
C ALA A 295 -0.72 -14.43 14.28
N THR A 296 -0.35 -15.59 14.81
CA THR A 296 -0.88 -16.06 16.10
C THR A 296 0.23 -16.54 17.02
N ALA A 297 0.03 -16.34 18.32
CA ALA A 297 0.94 -16.85 19.33
C ALA A 297 0.18 -17.29 20.58
N ARG A 298 0.71 -18.29 21.29
CA ARG A 298 0.20 -18.76 22.57
C ARG A 298 1.33 -19.03 23.55
N ALA A 299 1.07 -18.77 24.82
CA ALA A 299 1.93 -19.21 25.92
C ALA A 299 1.08 -19.58 27.13
N SER A 300 1.58 -20.52 27.93
CA SER A 300 0.90 -21.02 29.13
C SER A 300 1.89 -21.50 30.19
N GLY A 301 1.40 -21.61 31.43
CA GLY A 301 2.16 -22.11 32.56
C GLY A 301 2.83 -21.00 33.38
N GLU A 302 3.93 -21.36 34.02
CA GLU A 302 4.67 -20.48 34.92
C GLU A 302 5.35 -19.33 34.16
N GLY A 303 5.33 -18.15 34.79
CA GLY A 303 6.06 -16.99 34.33
C GLY A 303 6.37 -16.04 35.47
N LEU A 304 6.68 -14.80 35.11
CA LEU A 304 7.09 -13.76 36.05
C LEU A 304 6.25 -12.52 35.86
N ARG A 305 5.89 -11.88 36.97
CA ARG A 305 5.38 -10.51 36.99
C ARG A 305 6.48 -9.59 37.51
N VAL A 306 6.77 -8.52 36.80
CA VAL A 306 7.69 -7.46 37.26
C VAL A 306 6.96 -6.57 38.26
N THR A 307 7.66 -6.20 39.34
CA THR A 307 7.13 -5.37 40.43
C THR A 307 8.10 -4.24 40.79
N GLY A 308 7.62 -3.24 41.52
CA GLY A 308 8.43 -2.13 42.00
C GLY A 308 8.47 -0.94 41.05
N THR A 309 9.36 0.02 41.34
CA THR A 309 9.29 1.37 40.75
C THR A 309 9.74 1.46 39.29
N ASP A 310 10.50 0.49 38.77
CA ASP A 310 10.98 0.50 37.38
C ASP A 310 10.57 -0.78 36.63
N PRO A 311 9.51 -0.74 35.79
CA PRO A 311 9.00 -1.92 35.08
C PRO A 311 10.00 -2.56 34.11
N PHE A 312 11.05 -1.83 33.73
CA PHE A 312 12.01 -2.28 32.71
C PHE A 312 13.33 -2.80 33.29
N ALA A 313 13.57 -2.58 34.59
CA ALA A 313 14.79 -3.05 35.24
C ALA A 313 14.78 -4.58 35.46
N MET A 314 13.59 -5.18 35.56
CA MET A 314 13.37 -6.61 35.82
C MET A 314 14.13 -7.17 37.04
N THR A 315 14.49 -6.31 38.00
CA THR A 315 15.24 -6.67 39.21
C THR A 315 14.36 -7.19 40.34
N SER A 316 13.05 -6.89 40.32
CA SER A 316 12.06 -7.35 41.29
C SER A 316 10.92 -8.03 40.55
N THR A 317 10.71 -9.30 40.87
CA THR A 317 9.69 -10.13 40.23
C THR A 317 8.95 -10.99 41.25
N VAL A 318 7.73 -11.36 40.92
CA VAL A 318 6.94 -12.39 41.63
C VAL A 318 6.52 -13.48 40.66
N PRO A 319 6.47 -14.76 41.09
CA PRO A 319 5.97 -15.84 40.24
C PRO A 319 4.51 -15.61 39.85
N MET A 320 4.18 -15.98 38.62
CA MET A 320 2.80 -16.03 38.14
C MET A 320 2.55 -17.32 37.36
N ASN A 321 1.28 -17.70 37.22
CA ASN A 321 0.87 -18.82 36.38
C ASN A 321 -0.37 -18.44 35.58
N GLY A 322 -0.41 -18.74 34.29
CA GLY A 322 -1.52 -18.32 33.45
C GLY A 322 -1.39 -18.73 31.99
N THR A 323 -2.24 -18.15 31.17
CA THR A 323 -2.30 -18.37 29.73
C THR A 323 -2.46 -17.06 29.00
N ILE A 324 -1.94 -16.99 27.78
CA ILE A 324 -2.15 -15.91 26.84
C ILE A 324 -2.33 -16.47 25.43
N ALA A 325 -3.31 -15.93 24.71
CA ALA A 325 -3.57 -16.19 23.31
C ALA A 325 -3.60 -14.86 22.56
N ILE A 326 -2.88 -14.82 21.44
CA ILE A 326 -2.66 -13.64 20.62
C ILE A 326 -3.03 -14.00 19.19
N GLN A 327 -3.84 -13.15 18.56
CA GLN A 327 -4.07 -13.14 17.13
C GLN A 327 -3.99 -11.69 16.67
N THR A 328 -3.22 -11.45 15.62
CA THR A 328 -3.12 -10.15 14.97
C THR A 328 -3.32 -10.32 13.47
N VAL A 329 -3.89 -9.29 12.86
CA VAL A 329 -4.00 -9.13 11.41
C VAL A 329 -3.39 -7.78 11.06
N GLU A 330 -2.16 -7.79 10.55
CA GLU A 330 -1.49 -6.60 10.02
C GLU A 330 -2.02 -6.34 8.61
N MET A 331 -2.49 -5.12 8.34
CA MET A 331 -3.19 -4.79 7.08
C MET A 331 -2.41 -3.82 6.18
N GLY A 332 -1.08 -3.90 6.29
CA GLY A 332 -0.13 -2.96 5.73
C GLY A 332 0.10 -1.77 6.66
N ASN A 333 1.37 -1.42 6.85
CA ASN A 333 1.89 -0.22 7.51
C ASN A 333 1.42 1.08 6.83
N ARG A 334 0.12 1.32 6.81
CA ARG A 334 -0.52 2.50 6.21
C ARG A 334 -0.51 3.61 7.26
N TRP A 335 0.42 4.55 7.16
CA TRP A 335 0.38 5.77 7.98
C TRP A 335 -0.66 6.78 7.44
N SER A 336 -1.80 6.30 6.92
CA SER A 336 -2.92 7.18 6.65
C SER A 336 -3.71 7.31 7.93
N HIS A 337 -3.70 8.52 8.50
CA HIS A 337 -4.45 8.88 9.70
C HIS A 337 -5.97 8.69 9.60
N VAL A 338 -6.45 8.29 8.42
CA VAL A 338 -7.87 8.20 8.09
C VAL A 338 -8.50 6.93 8.64
N GLN A 339 -7.76 5.83 8.89
CA GLN A 339 -8.28 4.67 9.62
C GLN A 339 -7.19 3.67 10.01
N ASN A 340 -7.32 3.13 11.21
CA ASN A 340 -6.59 1.94 11.66
C ASN A 340 -7.30 0.71 11.11
N THR A 341 -6.63 -0.06 10.27
CA THR A 341 -7.22 -1.25 9.67
C THR A 341 -6.86 -2.52 10.41
N ASP A 342 -5.78 -2.55 11.20
CA ASP A 342 -5.34 -3.77 11.88
C ASP A 342 -6.44 -4.38 12.74
N ASP A 343 -6.39 -5.70 12.91
CA ASP A 343 -7.21 -6.41 13.90
C ASP A 343 -6.30 -7.02 14.95
N VAL A 344 -6.65 -6.86 16.22
CA VAL A 344 -5.92 -7.46 17.33
C VAL A 344 -6.91 -8.14 18.26
N GLN A 345 -6.63 -9.39 18.61
CA GLN A 345 -7.40 -10.16 19.57
C GLN A 345 -6.43 -10.84 20.53
N VAL A 346 -6.32 -10.26 21.73
CA VAL A 346 -5.51 -10.80 22.81
C VAL A 346 -6.42 -11.13 23.99
N SER A 347 -6.24 -12.34 24.53
CA SER A 347 -6.86 -12.77 25.78
C SER A 347 -5.78 -13.36 26.67
N ALA A 348 -5.62 -12.81 27.87
CA ALA A 348 -4.72 -13.34 28.88
C ALA A 348 -5.45 -13.53 30.20
N GLU A 349 -5.19 -14.65 30.87
CA GLU A 349 -5.64 -14.91 32.23
C GLU A 349 -4.47 -15.45 33.04
N PHE A 350 -4.17 -14.82 34.17
CA PHE A 350 -3.05 -15.26 35.02
C PHE A 350 -3.28 -14.92 36.49
N THR A 351 -2.57 -15.62 37.36
CA THR A 351 -2.58 -15.40 38.80
C THR A 351 -1.17 -15.04 39.25
N ALA A 352 -1.03 -13.97 40.04
CA ALA A 352 0.21 -13.57 40.68
C ALA A 352 -0.06 -13.37 42.18
N GLY A 353 0.54 -14.23 43.02
CA GLY A 353 0.14 -14.34 44.43
C GLY A 353 -1.33 -14.78 44.56
N ASP A 354 -2.12 -14.05 45.35
CA ASP A 354 -3.55 -14.31 45.55
C ASP A 354 -4.47 -13.56 44.58
N VAL A 355 -3.90 -12.85 43.60
CA VAL A 355 -4.65 -11.98 42.69
C VAL A 355 -4.78 -12.64 41.32
N ARG A 356 -6.02 -12.74 40.83
CA ARG A 356 -6.34 -13.19 39.47
C ARG A 356 -6.56 -12.01 38.54
N TYR A 357 -5.98 -12.07 37.36
CA TYR A 357 -6.10 -11.10 36.30
C TYR A 357 -6.77 -11.71 35.07
N ALA A 358 -7.56 -10.88 34.38
CA ALA A 358 -8.00 -11.14 33.02
C ALA A 358 -7.78 -9.89 32.18
N VAL A 359 -7.15 -10.05 31.02
CA VAL A 359 -6.80 -8.95 30.11
C VAL A 359 -7.38 -9.28 28.74
N LYS A 360 -8.09 -8.32 28.15
CA LYS A 360 -8.59 -8.39 26.79
C LYS A 360 -8.10 -7.20 26.00
N ILE A 361 -7.54 -7.43 24.81
CA ILE A 361 -7.17 -6.39 23.85
C ILE A 361 -7.89 -6.71 22.55
N ASP A 362 -8.90 -5.93 22.20
CA ASP A 362 -9.71 -6.09 20.98
C ASP A 362 -9.75 -4.81 20.12
N LYS A 363 -8.93 -3.82 20.48
CA LYS A 363 -8.83 -2.55 19.79
C LYS A 363 -7.36 -2.18 19.57
N PRO A 364 -6.91 -2.10 18.32
CA PRO A 364 -5.55 -1.67 18.00
C PRO A 364 -5.36 -0.18 18.34
N MET A 365 -4.14 0.18 18.71
CA MET A 365 -3.77 1.55 19.04
C MET A 365 -3.23 2.27 17.79
N PRO A 366 -3.97 3.23 17.22
CA PRO A 366 -3.57 3.88 15.96
C PRO A 366 -2.30 4.72 16.09
N ARG A 367 -2.04 5.25 17.29
CA ARG A 367 -0.84 6.02 17.64
C ARG A 367 -0.59 5.92 19.13
N HIS A 368 0.69 6.05 19.52
CA HIS A 368 1.05 6.22 20.91
C HIS A 368 0.28 7.40 21.54
N PRO A 369 -0.21 7.31 22.80
CA PRO A 369 -1.06 8.36 23.40
C PRO A 369 -0.42 9.75 23.41
N LEU A 370 0.90 9.81 23.55
CA LEU A 370 1.68 11.04 23.53
C LEU A 370 2.29 11.37 22.16
N GLY A 371 2.08 10.51 21.15
CA GLY A 371 2.66 10.66 19.81
C GLY A 371 4.19 10.59 19.78
N SER A 372 4.81 9.97 20.79
CA SER A 372 6.27 9.88 20.93
C SER A 372 6.92 8.91 19.94
N TYR A 373 6.21 7.87 19.51
CA TYR A 373 6.69 6.87 18.55
C TYR A 373 5.52 6.23 17.78
N THR A 374 5.85 5.49 16.72
CA THR A 374 4.86 4.75 15.92
C THR A 374 4.37 3.48 16.61
N THR A 375 3.09 3.19 16.46
CA THR A 375 2.49 1.91 16.87
C THR A 375 2.13 1.03 15.68
N TRP A 376 2.55 1.44 14.47
CA TRP A 376 2.20 0.81 13.19
C TRP A 376 0.69 0.62 13.01
N SER A 377 -0.07 1.53 13.61
CA SER A 377 -1.52 1.41 13.77
C SER A 377 -1.99 0.25 14.67
N GLY A 378 -1.19 -0.74 15.01
CA GLY A 378 -1.59 -1.68 16.05
C GLY A 378 -0.73 -2.92 16.14
N ALA A 379 -0.29 -3.46 15.01
CA ALA A 379 0.58 -4.63 14.99
C ALA A 379 1.73 -4.44 13.99
N VAL A 380 2.88 -5.03 14.30
CA VAL A 380 4.02 -5.11 13.37
C VAL A 380 4.77 -6.42 13.59
N TYR A 381 5.36 -6.94 12.52
CA TYR A 381 6.11 -8.20 12.54
C TYR A 381 7.59 -7.96 12.30
N GLU A 382 8.42 -8.73 13.01
CA GLU A 382 9.87 -8.77 12.86
C GLU A 382 10.57 -7.40 12.79
N HIS A 383 10.12 -6.42 13.58
CA HIS A 383 10.66 -5.07 13.52
C HIS A 383 11.57 -4.75 14.71
N GLU A 384 12.64 -3.99 14.50
CA GLU A 384 13.52 -3.60 15.59
C GLU A 384 12.87 -2.50 16.46
N MET A 385 12.94 -2.64 17.78
CA MET A 385 12.44 -1.66 18.75
C MET A 385 13.29 -1.61 20.02
N HIS A 386 12.95 -0.66 20.90
CA HIS A 386 13.67 -0.36 22.14
C HIS A 386 15.13 0.05 21.92
N GLY A 387 15.91 0.15 23.00
CA GLY A 387 17.30 0.59 22.96
C GLY A 387 17.45 1.97 22.34
N ASN A 388 18.21 2.06 21.24
CA ASN A 388 18.49 3.31 20.55
C ASN A 388 17.56 3.58 19.34
N THR A 389 16.54 2.75 19.11
CA THR A 389 15.64 2.88 17.95
C THR A 389 14.69 4.07 18.03
N GLY A 390 14.45 4.59 19.23
CA GLY A 390 13.42 5.61 19.46
C GLY A 390 12.00 5.05 19.61
N ILE A 391 11.81 3.74 19.53
CA ILE A 391 10.51 3.05 19.70
C ILE A 391 10.40 2.42 21.08
N GLY A 392 9.33 2.74 21.82
CA GLY A 392 9.16 2.31 23.20
C GLY A 392 10.20 2.93 24.14
N THR A 393 10.82 2.12 25.00
CA THR A 393 11.79 2.58 26.00
C THR A 393 13.25 2.28 25.64
N SER A 394 14.17 3.19 25.98
CA SER A 394 15.62 2.96 25.87
C SER A 394 16.20 2.12 27.01
N LYS A 395 15.37 1.78 28.01
CA LYS A 395 15.78 0.96 29.16
C LYS A 395 15.83 -0.53 28.84
N LEU A 396 15.11 -0.97 27.81
CA LEU A 396 15.20 -2.33 27.29
C LEU A 396 16.29 -2.40 26.21
N PRO A 397 16.97 -3.56 26.07
CA PRO A 397 17.89 -3.75 24.95
C PRO A 397 17.16 -3.60 23.62
N LYS A 398 17.91 -3.33 22.55
CA LYS A 398 17.37 -3.40 21.20
C LYS A 398 16.91 -4.84 20.92
N MET A 399 15.68 -5.01 20.47
CA MET A 399 15.06 -6.32 20.23
C MET A 399 14.28 -6.32 18.91
N ARG A 400 14.10 -7.50 18.33
CA ARG A 400 13.31 -7.72 17.11
C ARG A 400 12.27 -8.81 17.38
N PRO A 401 11.13 -8.47 18.03
CA PRO A 401 10.07 -9.44 18.27
C PRO A 401 9.46 -9.95 16.98
N GLU A 402 9.01 -11.21 17.02
CA GLU A 402 8.24 -11.85 15.94
C GLU A 402 6.91 -11.11 15.75
N ILE A 403 6.22 -10.86 16.86
CA ILE A 403 4.99 -10.07 16.91
C ILE A 403 5.18 -8.97 17.94
N ALA A 404 4.98 -7.72 17.53
CA ALA A 404 4.72 -6.62 18.45
C ALA A 404 3.34 -6.04 18.19
N LEU A 405 2.66 -5.68 19.26
CA LEU A 405 1.36 -5.02 19.18
C LEU A 405 1.20 -3.91 20.20
N TRP A 406 0.38 -2.93 19.85
CA TRP A 406 -0.12 -1.86 20.70
C TRP A 406 -1.63 -1.82 20.62
N GLY A 407 -2.28 -1.78 21.78
CA GLY A 407 -3.74 -1.79 21.84
C GLY A 407 -4.29 -1.19 23.11
N TRP A 408 -5.61 -1.11 23.17
CA TRP A 408 -6.34 -0.66 24.35
C TRP A 408 -6.85 -1.87 25.12
N ALA A 409 -6.28 -2.11 26.31
CA ALA A 409 -6.63 -3.22 27.17
C ALA A 409 -7.84 -2.90 28.07
N GLU A 410 -8.78 -3.84 28.11
CA GLU A 410 -9.68 -4.01 29.26
C GLU A 410 -9.00 -4.96 30.26
N VAL A 411 -8.89 -4.53 31.51
CA VAL A 411 -8.21 -5.26 32.58
C VAL A 411 -9.18 -5.50 33.71
N SER A 412 -9.29 -6.75 34.13
CA SER A 412 -10.03 -7.18 35.31
C SER A 412 -9.09 -7.75 36.37
N ARG A 413 -9.35 -7.40 37.63
CA ARG A 413 -8.67 -7.89 38.81
C ARG A 413 -9.70 -8.55 39.73
N ASN A 414 -9.50 -9.82 40.06
CA ASN A 414 -10.43 -10.61 40.88
C ASN A 414 -11.90 -10.56 40.41
N GLY A 415 -12.11 -10.45 39.08
CA GLY A 415 -13.43 -10.37 38.46
C GLY A 415 -14.02 -8.96 38.35
N GLU A 416 -13.36 -7.94 38.89
CA GLU A 416 -13.77 -6.53 38.75
C GLU A 416 -12.95 -5.83 37.68
N VAL A 417 -13.60 -5.12 36.75
CA VAL A 417 -12.93 -4.34 35.71
C VAL A 417 -12.28 -3.10 36.33
N ILE A 418 -10.94 -3.03 36.29
CA ILE A 418 -10.16 -1.92 36.84
C ILE A 418 -9.72 -0.90 35.79
N ALA A 419 -9.69 -1.27 34.51
CA ALA A 419 -9.47 -0.37 33.39
C ALA A 419 -10.21 -0.89 32.14
N ARG A 420 -10.77 0.02 31.34
CA ARG A 420 -11.49 -0.33 30.09
C ARG A 420 -10.72 0.00 28.81
N ALA A 421 -9.65 0.77 28.94
CA ALA A 421 -8.84 1.24 27.81
C ALA A 421 -7.46 1.67 28.34
N ALA A 422 -6.75 0.76 29.00
CA ALA A 422 -5.36 1.02 29.39
C ALA A 422 -4.44 0.84 28.15
N PRO A 423 -3.46 1.72 27.92
CA PRO A 423 -2.41 1.48 26.93
C PRO A 423 -1.73 0.15 27.19
N ALA A 424 -1.65 -0.71 26.18
CA ALA A 424 -0.97 -1.99 26.28
C ALA A 424 0.02 -2.17 25.14
N HIS A 425 1.15 -2.78 25.46
CA HIS A 425 2.16 -3.23 24.52
C HIS A 425 2.43 -4.70 24.78
N LEU A 426 2.52 -5.49 23.71
CA LEU A 426 2.88 -6.90 23.83
C LEU A 426 3.94 -7.26 22.80
N MET A 427 4.86 -8.11 23.21
CA MET A 427 5.93 -8.64 22.37
C MET A 427 5.99 -10.15 22.48
N VAL A 428 6.19 -10.81 21.33
CA VAL A 428 6.51 -12.23 21.23
C VAL A 428 7.94 -12.36 20.73
N LEU A 429 8.82 -12.96 21.53
CA LEU A 429 10.23 -13.14 21.22
C LEU A 429 10.62 -14.62 21.27
N THR A 430 11.33 -15.09 20.27
CA THR A 430 11.84 -16.47 20.16
C THR A 430 13.36 -16.52 20.36
N GLU A 431 14.05 -15.40 20.14
CA GLU A 431 15.51 -15.26 20.21
C GLU A 431 15.93 -14.08 21.09
N GLY A 432 17.21 -14.03 21.46
CA GLY A 432 17.79 -12.96 22.27
C GLY A 432 17.80 -13.25 23.78
N THR A 433 18.11 -12.22 24.58
CA THR A 433 18.24 -12.32 26.05
C THR A 433 16.90 -12.35 26.77
N ILE A 434 15.86 -11.78 26.17
CA ILE A 434 14.49 -11.78 26.66
C ILE A 434 13.70 -12.62 25.64
N GLN A 435 13.09 -13.72 26.10
CA GLN A 435 12.37 -14.68 25.26
C GLN A 435 10.98 -14.96 25.83
N GLY A 436 10.07 -15.40 24.97
CA GLY A 436 8.70 -15.72 25.31
C GLY A 436 7.72 -14.60 24.99
N VAL A 437 6.68 -14.44 25.81
CA VAL A 437 5.63 -13.43 25.62
C VAL A 437 5.70 -12.42 26.75
N MET A 438 5.92 -11.14 26.42
CA MET A 438 5.87 -10.03 27.36
C MET A 438 4.60 -9.22 27.12
N LEU A 439 3.80 -9.02 28.17
CA LEU A 439 2.60 -8.19 28.16
C LEU A 439 2.78 -7.05 29.15
N GLU A 440 2.76 -5.83 28.61
CA GLU A 440 2.87 -4.59 29.34
C GLU A 440 1.56 -3.82 29.27
N ILE A 441 1.11 -3.31 30.41
CA ILE A 441 -0.09 -2.50 30.55
C ILE A 441 0.26 -1.29 31.40
N ASP A 442 0.10 -0.10 30.80
CA ASP A 442 0.31 1.18 31.45
C ASP A 442 1.73 1.32 32.08
N THR A 443 2.75 0.71 31.47
CA THR A 443 4.13 0.67 31.99
C THR A 443 4.85 2.03 31.89
N GLU A 444 4.49 2.85 30.90
CA GLU A 444 5.08 4.17 30.67
C GLU A 444 4.51 5.24 31.61
N ASP A 445 3.18 5.39 31.62
CA ASP A 445 2.49 6.43 32.41
C ASP A 445 2.24 6.01 33.87
N LYS A 446 2.20 4.70 34.15
CA LYS A 446 1.93 4.11 35.46
C LYS A 446 0.61 4.61 36.07
N ALA A 447 -0.40 4.77 35.22
CA ALA A 447 -1.68 5.39 35.58
C ALA A 447 -2.74 4.37 36.04
N LEU A 448 -2.40 3.08 36.20
CA LEU A 448 -3.33 2.04 36.60
C LEU A 448 -3.60 2.10 38.12
N THR A 449 -4.45 3.03 38.53
CA THR A 449 -4.72 3.39 39.94
C THR A 449 -5.09 2.23 40.87
N ALA A 450 -5.70 1.16 40.35
CA ALA A 450 -6.07 -0.02 41.12
C ALA A 450 -4.91 -1.02 41.34
N GLU A 451 -3.74 -0.77 40.74
CA GLU A 451 -2.52 -1.57 40.91
C GLU A 451 -1.49 -0.84 41.76
N PRO A 452 -0.86 -1.50 42.77
CA PRO A 452 0.10 -0.85 43.66
C PRO A 452 1.29 -0.21 42.95
N ASP A 453 1.79 -0.87 41.90
CA ASP A 453 2.92 -0.39 41.11
C ASP A 453 2.50 0.61 40.01
N GLY A 454 1.19 0.79 39.79
CA GLY A 454 0.63 1.63 38.73
C GLY A 454 0.65 1.00 37.33
N TYR A 455 1.14 -0.24 37.19
CA TYR A 455 1.23 -0.96 35.92
C TYR A 455 1.08 -2.49 36.11
N ILE A 456 0.94 -3.21 34.99
CA ILE A 456 1.09 -4.66 34.92
C ILE A 456 2.16 -4.96 33.87
N ASN A 457 3.22 -5.66 34.26
CA ASN A 457 4.20 -6.21 33.32
C ASN A 457 4.39 -7.69 33.66
N VAL A 458 4.01 -8.56 32.74
CA VAL A 458 4.11 -10.02 32.90
C VAL A 458 4.83 -10.65 31.73
N MET A 459 5.54 -11.73 32.01
CA MET A 459 6.36 -12.44 31.05
C MET A 459 6.15 -13.94 31.20
N TRP A 460 5.69 -14.59 30.12
CA TRP A 460 5.82 -16.03 29.94
C TRP A 460 7.17 -16.28 29.28
N PRO A 461 8.08 -17.07 29.87
CA PRO A 461 9.45 -17.24 29.35
C PRO A 461 9.52 -18.12 28.10
N LYS A 462 8.41 -18.75 27.70
CA LYS A 462 8.34 -19.67 26.56
C LYS A 462 7.09 -19.39 25.73
N VAL A 463 7.26 -19.43 24.41
CA VAL A 463 6.15 -19.48 23.44
C VAL A 463 5.78 -20.95 23.18
N ASP A 464 4.51 -21.30 23.35
CA ASP A 464 4.03 -22.68 23.13
C ASP A 464 3.70 -22.95 21.67
N ALA A 465 3.14 -21.95 20.99
CA ALA A 465 2.86 -21.99 19.56
C ALA A 465 3.04 -20.59 18.98
N LEU A 466 3.64 -20.52 17.80
CA LEU A 466 3.81 -19.31 17.01
C LEU A 466 3.54 -19.68 15.55
N GLU A 467 2.63 -18.96 14.92
CA GLU A 467 2.35 -19.07 13.48
C GLU A 467 2.52 -17.69 12.86
N MET A 468 3.56 -17.55 12.04
CA MET A 468 3.87 -16.32 11.29
C MET A 468 3.38 -16.42 9.84
N PRO A 469 3.05 -15.29 9.18
CA PRO A 469 2.48 -15.26 7.83
C PRO A 469 3.51 -15.49 6.70
N GLU A 470 4.57 -16.29 6.93
CA GLU A 470 5.71 -16.45 6.01
C GLU A 470 5.30 -16.82 4.58
N GLN A 471 4.33 -17.72 4.43
CA GLN A 471 3.86 -18.16 3.11
C GLN A 471 3.14 -17.02 2.36
N GLN A 472 2.36 -16.20 3.08
CA GLN A 472 1.64 -15.06 2.50
C GLN A 472 2.64 -14.00 2.05
N GLU A 473 3.60 -13.64 2.90
CA GLU A 473 4.68 -12.70 2.58
C GLU A 473 5.51 -13.15 1.40
N ARG A 474 5.98 -14.42 1.40
CA ARG A 474 6.73 -14.98 0.28
C ARG A 474 5.92 -14.92 -1.03
N THR A 475 4.63 -15.24 -0.98
CA THR A 475 3.77 -15.18 -2.17
C THR A 475 3.67 -13.75 -2.69
N ARG A 476 3.42 -12.78 -1.81
CA ARG A 476 3.37 -11.35 -2.16
C ARG A 476 4.69 -10.88 -2.74
N GLN A 477 5.81 -11.26 -2.15
CA GLN A 477 7.14 -10.93 -2.67
C GLN A 477 7.37 -11.48 -4.08
N ILE A 478 7.07 -12.77 -4.31
CA ILE A 478 7.21 -13.39 -5.64
C ILE A 478 6.34 -12.67 -6.67
N VAL A 479 5.09 -12.39 -6.34
CA VAL A 479 4.16 -11.69 -7.22
C VAL A 479 4.63 -10.25 -7.49
N GLY A 480 5.07 -9.52 -6.48
CA GLY A 480 5.63 -8.18 -6.62
C GLY A 480 6.86 -8.12 -7.53
N TRP A 481 7.80 -9.05 -7.34
CA TRP A 481 8.96 -9.19 -8.22
C TRP A 481 8.58 -9.52 -9.67
N MET A 482 7.66 -10.45 -9.87
CA MET A 482 7.15 -10.77 -11.21
C MET A 482 6.45 -9.57 -11.85
N GLY A 483 5.65 -8.82 -11.07
CA GLY A 483 4.94 -7.64 -11.52
C GLY A 483 5.90 -6.54 -11.98
N ILE A 484 6.88 -6.17 -11.15
CA ILE A 484 7.82 -5.09 -11.47
C ILE A 484 8.76 -5.46 -12.62
N ALA A 485 9.29 -6.69 -12.63
CA ALA A 485 10.12 -7.18 -13.71
C ALA A 485 9.33 -7.25 -15.03
N GLY A 486 8.10 -7.77 -14.97
CA GLY A 486 7.18 -7.84 -16.10
C GLY A 486 6.87 -6.45 -16.69
N PHE A 487 6.64 -5.45 -15.82
CA PHE A 487 6.42 -4.07 -16.23
C PHE A 487 7.64 -3.47 -16.95
N VAL A 488 8.83 -3.63 -16.39
CA VAL A 488 10.09 -3.16 -17.00
C VAL A 488 10.34 -3.84 -18.34
N VAL A 489 10.14 -5.17 -18.42
CA VAL A 489 10.29 -5.93 -19.67
C VAL A 489 9.28 -5.47 -20.72
N LEU A 490 8.02 -5.27 -20.34
CA LEU A 490 6.97 -4.79 -21.25
C LEU A 490 7.34 -3.44 -21.85
N PHE A 491 7.61 -2.42 -21.02
CA PHE A 491 7.93 -1.08 -21.53
C PHE A 491 9.32 -1.01 -22.18
N GLY A 492 10.26 -1.86 -21.75
CA GLY A 492 11.53 -2.08 -22.45
C GLY A 492 11.31 -2.58 -23.88
N ALA A 493 10.50 -3.63 -24.06
CA ALA A 493 10.16 -4.16 -25.38
C ALA A 493 9.40 -3.13 -26.24
N LEU A 494 8.40 -2.46 -25.67
CA LEU A 494 7.61 -1.44 -26.36
C LEU A 494 8.48 -0.26 -26.84
N THR A 495 9.40 0.23 -26.01
CA THR A 495 10.34 1.28 -26.44
C THR A 495 11.27 0.81 -27.55
N MET A 496 11.75 -0.44 -27.52
CA MET A 496 12.61 -0.99 -28.58
C MET A 496 11.86 -1.14 -29.91
N LEU A 497 10.64 -1.67 -29.88
CA LEU A 497 9.82 -1.88 -31.08
C LEU A 497 9.50 -0.56 -31.79
N ASP A 498 9.12 0.49 -31.06
CA ASP A 498 8.82 1.80 -31.68
C ASP A 498 10.07 2.49 -32.24
N ARG A 499 11.29 2.20 -31.73
CA ARG A 499 12.54 2.68 -32.34
C ARG A 499 12.70 2.12 -33.77
N ASN A 500 12.48 0.82 -33.94
CA ASN A 500 12.65 0.15 -35.23
C ASN A 500 11.61 0.63 -36.25
N ASN A 501 10.39 0.92 -35.80
CA ASN A 501 9.32 1.47 -36.64
C ASN A 501 9.59 2.91 -37.09
N ASN A 502 10.28 3.73 -36.29
CA ASN A 502 10.63 5.10 -36.66
C ASN A 502 11.87 5.19 -37.56
N VAL A 503 12.81 4.25 -37.47
CA VAL A 503 13.98 4.16 -38.37
C VAL A 503 13.59 3.70 -39.78
N SER A 504 12.52 2.90 -39.91
CA SER A 504 12.03 2.34 -41.18
C SER A 504 11.03 3.23 -41.92
N ARG A 505 10.60 4.36 -41.34
CA ARG A 505 9.75 5.34 -42.05
C ARG A 505 10.63 6.18 -42.99
N PRO A 506 10.32 6.27 -44.29
CA PRO A 506 10.99 7.23 -45.16
C PRO A 506 10.77 8.63 -44.59
N LYS A 507 11.86 9.40 -44.48
CA LYS A 507 11.79 10.82 -44.16
C LYS A 507 11.22 11.51 -45.40
N ASN A 508 9.91 11.72 -45.42
CA ASN A 508 9.26 12.60 -46.40
C ASN A 508 9.37 14.05 -45.94
#